data_AF-A0A9E5LEI2-F1
#
_entry.id   AF-A0A9E5LEI2-F1
#
_cell.length_a   1.000
_cell.length_b   1.000
_cell.length_c   1.000
_cell.angle_alpha   90.00
_cell.angle_beta   90.00
_cell.angle_gamma   90.00
#
_symmetry.space_group_name_H-M   'P 1'
#
loop_
_entity.id
_entity.type
_entity.pdbx_description
1 polymer ?
#
loop_
_entity_poly.entity_id
_entity_poly.type
_entity_poly.pdbx_seq_one_letter_code
_entity_poly.pdbx_strand_id
1 'polypeptide(L)' 'MMAEEAQQPAQPGMKILAQYIRDMSFENILSQKGASGEVEPDVQIQVNIDAKKRTVENQFEIVIKLKVSSVNKGTT' A
#
# COMPACT_ATOMS: atom_id res chain seq x y z
N MET A 1 3.92 49.84 25.19
CA MET A 1 4.32 48.63 24.44
C MET A 1 3.31 47.54 24.73
N MET A 2 2.31 47.36 23.87
CA MET A 2 1.48 46.15 23.89
C MET A 2 2.18 45.13 22.99
N ALA A 3 2.43 43.93 23.51
CA ALA A 3 2.97 42.82 22.74
C ALA A 3 1.81 42.14 22.01
N GLU A 4 1.96 41.97 20.70
CA GLU A 4 1.03 41.26 19.84
C GLU A 4 1.24 39.75 20.05
N GLU A 5 0.26 39.06 20.63
CA GLU A 5 0.29 37.60 20.75
C GLU A 5 0.13 36.98 19.36
N ALA A 6 1.22 36.42 18.84
CA ALA A 6 1.23 35.68 17.59
C ALA A 6 0.37 34.42 17.71
N GLN A 7 -0.77 34.44 17.03
CA GLN A 7 -1.69 33.31 16.93
C GLN A 7 -0.99 32.16 16.18
N GLN A 8 -0.66 31.09 16.89
CA GLN A 8 -0.05 29.91 16.28
C GLN A 8 -1.02 29.27 15.27
N PRO A 9 -0.57 28.94 14.04
CA PRO A 9 -1.43 28.37 13.02
C PRO A 9 -1.99 27.02 13.48
N ALA A 10 -3.30 26.85 13.37
CA ALA A 10 -3.97 25.60 13.70
C ALA A 10 -3.45 24.46 12.82
N GLN A 11 -3.02 23.37 13.44
CA GLN A 11 -2.48 22.22 12.73
C GLN A 11 -3.60 21.47 11.98
N PRO A 12 -3.37 21.02 10.74
CA PRO A 12 -4.35 20.22 10.00
C PRO A 12 -4.70 18.93 10.76
N GLY A 13 -6.00 18.67 10.94
CA GLY A 13 -6.47 17.41 11.52
C GLY A 13 -6.45 16.27 10.51
N MET A 14 -5.83 15.15 10.84
CA MET A 14 -5.83 13.93 10.02
C MET A 14 -6.56 12.80 10.74
N LYS A 15 -7.55 12.19 10.08
CA LYS A 15 -8.30 11.05 10.63
C LYS A 15 -8.54 10.00 9.55
N ILE A 16 -8.27 8.73 9.89
CA ILE A 16 -8.62 7.58 9.04
C ILE A 16 -10.10 7.29 9.26
N LEU A 17 -10.91 7.44 8.21
CA LEU A 17 -12.36 7.16 8.27
C LEU A 17 -12.67 5.68 8.09
N ALA A 18 -11.97 5.02 7.19
CA ALA A 18 -12.10 3.59 6.92
C ALA A 18 -10.81 3.05 6.28
N GLN A 19 -10.49 1.80 6.60
CA GLN A 19 -9.40 1.05 6.00
C GLN A 19 -9.93 -0.34 5.65
N TYR A 20 -9.78 -0.73 4.39
CA TYR A 20 -10.27 -2.01 3.90
C TYR A 20 -9.47 -2.46 2.68
N ILE A 21 -9.61 -3.73 2.34
CA ILE A 21 -8.99 -4.35 1.18
C ILE A 21 -10.02 -4.32 0.04
N ARG A 22 -9.68 -3.69 -1.09
CA ARG A 22 -10.55 -3.63 -2.26
C ARG A 22 -10.52 -4.90 -3.09
N ASP A 23 -9.32 -5.42 -3.26
CA ASP A 23 -9.02 -6.58 -4.07
C ASP A 23 -7.82 -7.30 -3.46
N MET A 24 -7.87 -8.62 -3.47
CA MET A 24 -6.80 -9.50 -3.02
C MET A 24 -6.84 -10.77 -3.85
N SER A 25 -5.71 -11.03 -4.51
CA SER A 25 -5.45 -12.31 -5.15
C SER A 25 -4.12 -12.86 -4.64
N PHE A 26 -4.05 -14.19 -4.55
CA PHE A 26 -2.86 -14.92 -4.20
C PHE A 26 -2.82 -16.22 -4.99
N GLU A 27 -1.66 -16.57 -5.51
CA GLU A 27 -1.45 -17.82 -6.24
C GLU A 27 -0.11 -18.45 -5.83
N ASN A 28 -0.12 -19.76 -5.60
CA ASN A 28 1.07 -20.56 -5.37
C ASN A 28 1.03 -21.79 -6.27
N ILE A 29 1.83 -21.78 -7.33
CA ILE A 29 1.95 -22.91 -8.27
C ILE A 29 2.88 -24.01 -7.73
N LEU A 30 3.86 -23.65 -6.90
CA LEU A 30 4.82 -24.61 -6.35
C LEU A 30 4.16 -25.58 -5.35
N SER A 31 3.14 -25.12 -4.61
CA SER A 31 2.37 -25.99 -3.71
C SER A 31 1.59 -27.08 -4.45
N GLN A 32 1.21 -26.86 -5.70
CA GLN A 32 0.52 -27.86 -6.53
C GLN A 32 1.48 -28.91 -7.09
N LYS A 33 2.71 -28.50 -7.41
CA LYS A 33 3.72 -29.37 -8.04
C LYS A 33 4.53 -30.20 -7.03
N GLY A 34 4.32 -30.00 -5.73
CA GLY A 34 5.02 -30.75 -4.68
C GLY A 34 6.53 -30.54 -4.71
N ALA A 35 6.99 -29.30 -4.97
CA ALA A 35 8.41 -29.02 -5.13
C ALA A 35 9.18 -29.24 -3.81
N SER A 36 10.09 -30.23 -3.80
CA SER A 36 10.95 -30.60 -2.67
C SER A 36 12.44 -30.28 -2.94
N GLY A 37 12.73 -29.31 -3.81
CA GLY A 37 14.10 -28.89 -4.17
C GLY A 37 14.50 -27.53 -3.60
N GLU A 38 15.79 -27.18 -3.70
CA GLU A 38 16.31 -25.87 -3.31
C GLU A 38 15.59 -24.75 -4.09
N VAL A 39 14.88 -23.89 -3.37
CA VAL A 39 14.20 -22.72 -3.93
C VAL A 39 15.16 -21.54 -3.85
N GLU A 40 15.52 -20.97 -5.00
CA GLU A 40 16.20 -19.68 -5.06
C GLU A 40 15.19 -18.62 -5.54
N PRO A 41 14.47 -17.96 -4.60
CA PRO A 41 13.42 -17.02 -4.96
C PRO A 41 14.01 -15.70 -5.46
N ASP A 42 13.62 -15.28 -6.67
CA ASP A 42 13.76 -13.91 -7.14
C ASP A 42 12.49 -13.13 -6.81
N VAL A 43 12.59 -12.14 -5.94
CA VAL A 43 11.43 -11.37 -5.44
C VAL A 43 11.37 -10.02 -6.16
N GLN A 44 10.27 -9.79 -6.88
CA GLN A 44 9.97 -8.53 -7.56
C GLN A 44 8.78 -7.85 -6.89
N ILE A 45 8.93 -6.55 -6.59
CA ILE A 45 7.90 -5.74 -5.92
C ILE A 45 7.61 -4.52 -6.79
N GLN A 46 6.33 -4.31 -7.11
CA GLN A 46 5.85 -3.10 -7.77
C GLN A 46 4.85 -2.39 -6.85
N VAL A 47 5.06 -1.09 -6.65
CA VAL A 47 4.23 -0.24 -5.78
C VAL A 47 3.64 0.88 -6.61
N ASN A 48 2.31 1.00 -6.59
CA ASN A 48 1.59 2.14 -7.16
C ASN A 48 0.68 2.77 -6.11
N ILE A 49 0.63 4.10 -6.09
CA ILE A 49 -0.18 4.86 -5.13
C ILE A 49 -1.10 5.79 -5.91
N ASP A 50 -2.40 5.62 -5.73
CA ASP A 50 -3.43 6.49 -6.30
C ASP A 50 -4.10 7.28 -5.17
N ALA A 51 -4.27 8.59 -5.38
CA ALA A 51 -4.98 9.47 -4.45
C ALA A 51 -6.11 10.19 -5.18
N LYS A 52 -7.33 10.14 -4.61
CA LYS A 52 -8.52 10.79 -5.18
C LYS A 52 -9.26 11.59 -4.13
N LYS A 53 -9.64 12.83 -4.47
CA LYS A 53 -10.58 13.63 -3.67
C LYS A 53 -11.98 13.01 -3.75
N ARG A 54 -12.68 12.88 -2.62
CA ARG A 54 -14.09 12.49 -2.60
C ARG A 54 -14.98 13.70 -2.86
N THR A 55 -16.27 13.46 -3.04
CA THR A 55 -17.28 14.52 -3.19
C THR A 55 -17.46 15.31 -1.90
N VAL A 56 -17.25 14.67 -0.75
CA VAL A 56 -17.28 15.32 0.56
C VAL A 56 -15.98 16.09 0.78
N GLU A 57 -16.10 17.32 1.26
CA GLU A 57 -14.98 18.20 1.55
C GLU A 57 -13.99 17.55 2.54
N ASN A 58 -12.70 17.78 2.31
CA ASN A 58 -11.60 17.28 3.14
C ASN A 58 -11.55 15.75 3.30
N GLN A 59 -12.26 15.00 2.45
CA GLN A 59 -12.17 13.55 2.39
C GLN A 59 -11.40 13.09 1.16
N PHE A 60 -10.50 12.15 1.41
CA PHE A 60 -9.63 11.57 0.41
C PHE A 60 -9.75 10.06 0.45
N GLU A 61 -9.56 9.48 -0.72
CA GLU A 61 -9.44 8.05 -0.91
C GLU A 61 -8.03 7.78 -1.42
N ILE A 62 -7.30 6.98 -0.65
CA ILE A 62 -5.94 6.55 -0.99
C ILE A 62 -5.98 5.06 -1.27
N VAL A 63 -5.46 4.66 -2.43
CA VAL A 63 -5.35 3.24 -2.82
C VAL A 63 -3.88 2.90 -3.01
N ILE A 64 -3.43 1.88 -2.29
CA ILE A 64 -2.10 1.32 -2.41
C ILE A 64 -2.25 0.01 -3.17
N LYS A 65 -1.63 -0.07 -4.36
CA LYS A 65 -1.60 -1.28 -5.19
C LYS A 65 -0.21 -1.89 -5.09
N LEU A 66 -0.15 -3.06 -4.46
CA LEU A 66 1.07 -3.85 -4.32
C LEU A 66 0.97 -5.05 -5.25
N LYS A 67 1.96 -5.22 -6.13
CA LYS A 67 2.14 -6.46 -6.89
C LYS A 67 3.47 -7.07 -6.48
N VAL A 68 3.41 -8.23 -5.85
CA VAL A 68 4.57 -8.99 -5.39
C VAL A 68 4.60 -10.32 -6.13
N SER A 69 5.72 -10.61 -6.78
CA SER A 69 5.94 -11.89 -7.46
C SER A 69 7.26 -12.50 -7.01
N SER A 70 7.25 -13.81 -6.74
CA SER A 70 8.45 -14.59 -6.51
C SER A 70 8.58 -15.66 -7.58
N VAL A 71 9.70 -15.66 -8.30
CA VAL A 71 10.01 -16.65 -9.34
C VAL A 71 11.23 -17.44 -8.90
N ASN A 72 11.15 -18.77 -8.90
CA ASN A 72 12.31 -19.60 -8.62
C ASN A 72 13.24 -19.59 -9.85
N LYS A 73 14.49 -19.18 -9.69
CA LYS A 73 15.47 -19.14 -10.79
C LYS A 73 15.85 -20.53 -11.32
N GLY A 74 15.53 -21.61 -10.59
CA GLY A 74 16.00 -22.98 -10.83
C GLY A 74 15.18 -23.87 -11.78
N THR A 75 14.14 -23.38 -12.46
CA THR A 75 13.38 -24.20 -13.42
C THR A 75 13.03 -23.42 -14.67
N THR A 76 13.59 -23.87 -15.80
CA THR A 76 13.13 -23.55 -17.16
C THR A 76 11.76 -24.17 -17.42
#